data_AF-X1SCN7-F1
#
_entry.id   AF-X1SCN7-F1
#
_cell.length_a   1.000
_cell.length_b   1.000
_cell.length_c   1.000
_cell.angle_alpha   90.00
_cell.angle_beta   90.00
_cell.angle_gamma   90.00
#
_symmetry.space_group_name_H-M   'P 1'
#
loop_
_entity.id
_entity.type
_entity.pdbx_description
1 polymer ?
#
loop_
_entity_poly.entity_id
_entity_poly.type
_entity_poly.pdbx_seq_one_letter_code
_entity_poly.pdbx_strand_id
1 'polypeptide(L)'
;MRDNTHILLPKSNEFSLKYVLSVLNSKLSNFIYWTVNPEKGEALAQVKLFHLGLLCFPKINTEAQQPFVEKADLLLTSNKKFQERKNKFLSRTNDNFEIKKVSKKLDDFYDYDFKTFVAELKKQKIKLSLIQQDEWEEYFNAYKNEINQLQYEINITDKKIDQMVYELYGLTEEEIKIVEGK
;
A
#
# COMPACT_ATOMS: atom_id res chain seq x y z
N MET A 1 20.40 11.38 -15.69
CA MET A 1 20.00 10.28 -14.80
C MET A 1 18.65 10.68 -14.21
N ARG A 2 17.66 9.79 -14.12
CA ARG A 2 16.40 10.14 -13.45
C ARG A 2 16.61 9.88 -11.95
N ASP A 3 16.56 10.93 -11.13
CA ASP A 3 16.74 10.85 -9.68
C ASP A 3 15.41 10.51 -8.97
N ASN A 4 14.63 9.58 -9.55
CA ASN A 4 13.30 9.23 -9.08
C ASN A 4 13.27 7.96 -8.22
N THR A 5 14.38 7.22 -8.16
CA THR A 5 14.50 5.98 -7.39
C THR A 5 15.82 5.97 -6.63
N HIS A 6 15.75 5.73 -5.32
CA HIS A 6 16.91 5.55 -4.45
C HIS A 6 16.98 4.10 -3.97
N ILE A 7 18.19 3.57 -3.84
CA ILE A 7 18.43 2.17 -3.43
C ILE A 7 19.23 2.19 -2.13
N LEU A 8 18.73 1.49 -1.11
CA LEU A 8 19.45 1.24 0.13
C LEU A 8 20.20 -0.08 0.03
N LEU A 9 21.52 -0.02 0.19
CA LEU A 9 22.40 -1.20 0.18
C LEU A 9 22.96 -1.43 1.58
N PRO A 10 22.80 -2.62 2.16
CA PRO A 10 23.36 -2.93 3.47
C PRO A 10 24.89 -2.96 3.37
N LYS A 11 25.58 -2.23 4.26
CA LYS A 11 27.04 -2.29 4.40
C LYS A 11 27.50 -3.28 5.48
N SER A 12 26.57 -3.74 6.31
CA SER A 12 26.78 -4.71 7.40
C SER A 12 25.48 -5.48 7.64
N ASN A 13 25.55 -6.57 8.43
CA ASN A 13 24.40 -7.36 8.84
C ASN A 13 23.75 -6.82 10.13
N GLU A 14 24.05 -5.59 10.55
CA GLU A 14 23.52 -4.99 11.77
C GLU A 14 22.02 -4.66 11.66
N PHE A 15 21.53 -4.44 10.44
CA PHE A 15 20.15 -4.09 10.16
C PHE A 15 19.55 -5.11 9.20
N SER A 16 18.44 -5.72 9.60
CA SER A 16 17.55 -6.41 8.66
C SER A 16 16.93 -5.38 7.71
N LEU A 17 17.01 -5.63 6.41
CA LEU A 17 16.37 -4.76 5.41
C LEU A 17 14.85 -4.67 5.61
N LYS A 18 14.22 -5.73 6.14
CA LYS A 18 12.78 -5.72 6.47
C LYS A 18 12.47 -4.87 7.69
N TYR A 19 13.37 -4.80 8.67
CA TYR A 19 13.24 -3.85 9.77
C TYR A 19 13.35 -2.41 9.27
N VAL A 20 14.38 -2.12 8.46
CA VAL A 20 14.55 -0.80 7.82
C VAL A 20 13.33 -0.44 6.98
N LEU A 21 12.77 -1.39 6.23
CA LEU A 21 11.56 -1.21 5.44
C LEU A 21 10.36 -0.81 6.31
N SER A 22 10.16 -1.46 7.45
CA SER A 22 9.08 -1.11 8.39
C SER A 22 9.24 0.30 8.94
N VAL A 23 10.46 0.69 9.35
CA VAL A 23 10.72 2.05 9.84
C VAL A 23 10.45 3.08 8.76
N LEU A 24 10.99 2.88 7.55
CA LEU A 24 10.84 3.80 6.42
C LEU A 24 9.38 4.04 6.01
N ASN A 25 8.54 3.01 6.08
CA ASN A 25 7.12 3.13 5.71
C ASN A 25 6.24 3.67 6.84
N SER A 26 6.81 3.97 8.02
CA SER A 26 6.05 4.56 9.11
C SER A 26 5.64 6.01 8.85
N LYS A 27 4.55 6.42 9.47
CA LYS A 27 4.13 7.83 9.51
C LYS A 27 5.20 8.74 10.11
N LEU A 28 5.97 8.26 11.09
CA LEU A 28 7.05 9.05 11.69
C LEU A 28 8.13 9.38 10.66
N SER A 29 8.63 8.37 9.93
CA SER A 29 9.63 8.60 8.88
C SER A 29 9.10 9.52 7.78
N ASN A 30 7.83 9.35 7.37
CA ASN A 30 7.19 10.25 6.42
C ASN A 30 7.08 11.69 6.96
N PHE A 31 6.69 11.86 8.23
CA PHE A 31 6.61 13.16 8.89
C PHE A 31 7.98 13.85 8.95
N ILE A 32 9.02 13.15 9.40
CA ILE A 32 10.39 13.68 9.47
C ILE A 32 10.87 14.10 8.07
N TYR A 33 10.72 13.21 7.09
CA TYR A 33 11.15 13.48 5.72
C TYR A 33 10.52 14.75 5.16
N TRP A 34 9.20 14.91 5.31
CA TRP A 34 8.49 16.09 4.81
C TRP A 34 8.65 17.34 5.67
N THR A 35 9.15 17.21 6.90
CA THR A 35 9.51 18.35 7.74
C THR A 35 10.85 18.96 7.29
N VAL A 36 11.79 18.11 6.83
CA VAL A 36 13.10 18.57 6.36
C VAL A 36 13.15 18.87 4.86
N ASN A 37 12.22 18.31 4.06
CA ASN A 37 12.16 18.57 2.63
C ASN A 37 11.32 19.82 2.31
N PRO A 38 11.93 20.90 1.78
CA PRO A 38 11.22 22.15 1.51
C PRO A 38 10.22 22.05 0.34
N GLU A 39 10.33 21.01 -0.50
CA GLU A 39 9.49 20.84 -1.70
C GLU A 39 8.12 20.21 -1.40
N LYS A 40 7.70 20.14 -0.14
CA LYS A 40 6.42 19.55 0.25
C LYS A 40 5.25 20.31 -0.42
N GLY A 41 4.53 19.62 -1.30
CA GLY A 41 3.37 20.19 -2.01
C GLY A 41 3.69 20.85 -3.35
N GLU A 42 4.94 20.79 -3.81
CA GLU A 42 5.30 21.27 -5.15
C GLU A 42 4.92 20.28 -6.25
N ALA A 43 4.58 20.80 -7.44
CA ALA A 43 4.17 20.00 -8.59
C ALA A 43 5.27 19.04 -9.12
N LEU A 44 6.53 19.29 -8.76
CA LEU A 44 7.70 18.48 -9.12
C LEU A 44 8.54 18.12 -7.89
N ALA A 45 7.90 17.95 -6.73
CA ALA A 45 8.59 17.59 -5.48
C ALA A 45 9.44 16.33 -5.67
N GLN A 46 10.73 16.42 -5.34
CA GLN A 46 11.68 15.32 -5.48
C GLN A 46 11.98 14.68 -4.14
N VAL A 47 12.23 13.37 -4.18
CA VAL A 47 12.85 12.68 -3.05
C VAL A 47 14.35 12.93 -3.12
N LYS A 48 14.89 13.78 -2.23
CA LYS A 48 16.32 14.14 -2.25
C LYS A 48 17.12 13.18 -1.38
N LEU A 49 18.19 12.62 -1.94
CA LEU A 49 19.08 11.68 -1.23
C LEU A 49 19.64 12.27 0.07
N PHE A 50 19.97 13.57 0.06
CA PHE A 50 20.43 14.29 1.25
C PHE A 50 19.43 14.18 2.41
N HIS A 51 18.13 14.40 2.17
CA HIS A 51 17.11 14.30 3.20
C HIS A 51 16.85 12.85 3.64
N LEU A 52 16.94 11.88 2.73
CA LEU A 52 16.87 10.46 3.10
C LEU A 52 18.00 10.07 4.04
N GLY A 53 19.21 10.62 3.87
CA GLY A 53 20.35 10.41 4.75
C GLY A 53 20.19 11.01 6.16
N LEU A 54 19.18 11.86 6.38
CA LEU A 54 18.86 12.40 7.70
C LEU A 54 17.92 11.49 8.51
N LEU A 55 17.32 10.47 7.87
CA LEU A 55 16.52 9.50 8.59
C LEU A 55 17.44 8.63 9.45
N CYS A 56 17.25 8.73 10.77
CA CYS A 56 17.95 7.87 11.72
C CYS A 56 17.30 6.49 11.75
N PHE A 57 18.09 5.44 11.96
CA PHE A 57 17.58 4.09 12.20
C PHE A 57 18.11 3.61 13.56
N PRO A 58 17.25 3.47 14.58
CA PRO A 58 17.67 3.00 15.89
C PRO A 58 18.37 1.64 15.79
N LYS A 59 19.60 1.57 16.30
CA LYS A 59 20.38 0.34 16.34
C LYS A 59 19.88 -0.52 17.50
N ILE A 60 19.10 -1.54 17.17
CA ILE A 60 18.59 -2.53 18.11
C ILE A 60 19.12 -3.92 17.74
N ASN A 61 19.19 -4.83 18.72
CA ASN A 61 19.70 -6.19 18.48
C ASN A 61 18.77 -6.98 17.54
N THR A 62 19.28 -8.10 17.00
CA THR A 62 18.55 -8.91 16.02
C THR A 62 17.19 -9.40 16.52
N GLU A 63 17.09 -9.77 17.79
CA GLU A 63 15.85 -10.25 18.39
C GLU A 63 14.78 -9.15 18.46
N ALA A 64 15.18 -7.93 18.82
CA ALA A 64 14.29 -6.76 18.86
C ALA A 64 13.85 -6.30 17.45
N GLN A 65 14.61 -6.62 16.40
CA GLN A 65 14.19 -6.36 15.01
C GLN A 65 13.13 -7.35 14.54
N GLN A 66 13.07 -8.56 15.11
CA GLN A 66 12.24 -9.66 14.62
C GLN A 66 10.74 -9.32 14.53
N PRO A 67 10.12 -8.64 15.51
CA PRO A 67 8.71 -8.22 15.41
C PRO A 67 8.43 -7.33 14.18
N PHE A 68 9.35 -6.44 13.83
CA PHE A 68 9.22 -5.58 12.65
C PHE A 68 9.37 -6.39 11.36
N VAL A 69 10.30 -7.35 11.34
CA VAL A 69 10.54 -8.24 10.21
C VAL A 69 9.30 -9.08 9.90
N GLU A 70 8.67 -9.65 10.92
CA GLU A 70 7.45 -10.44 10.77
C GLU A 70 6.28 -9.62 10.25
N LYS A 71 6.12 -8.37 10.72
CA LYS A 71 5.08 -7.46 10.22
C LYS A 71 5.36 -7.03 8.78
N ALA A 72 6.62 -6.78 8.42
CA ALA A 72 7.00 -6.51 7.04
C ALA A 72 6.66 -7.71 6.12
N ASP A 73 6.97 -8.93 6.56
CA ASP A 73 6.65 -10.13 5.79
C ASP A 73 5.15 -10.36 5.63
N LEU A 74 4.37 -10.06 6.67
CA LEU A 74 2.93 -10.09 6.60
C LEU A 74 2.41 -9.06 5.58
N LEU A 75 2.88 -7.81 5.62
CA LEU A 75 2.49 -6.78 4.65
C LEU A 75 2.87 -7.15 3.22
N LEU A 76 4.09 -7.62 2.99
CA LEU A 76 4.56 -8.04 1.66
C LEU A 76 3.68 -9.17 1.12
N THR A 77 3.37 -10.15 1.97
CA THR A 77 2.51 -11.28 1.60
C THR A 77 1.07 -10.85 1.32
N SER A 78 0.47 -10.03 2.17
CA SER A 78 -0.90 -9.55 2.01
C SER A 78 -1.04 -8.64 0.79
N ASN A 79 -0.07 -7.75 0.55
CA ASN A 79 -0.05 -6.91 -0.66
C ASN A 79 0.11 -7.76 -1.93
N LYS A 80 0.96 -8.79 -1.90
CA LYS A 80 1.09 -9.73 -3.03
C LYS A 80 -0.25 -10.41 -3.33
N LYS A 81 -0.93 -10.95 -2.31
CA LYS A 81 -2.26 -11.56 -2.47
C LYS A 81 -3.30 -10.56 -3.00
N PHE A 82 -3.28 -9.33 -2.50
CA PHE A 82 -4.16 -8.26 -2.97
C PHE A 82 -3.98 -8.04 -4.49
N GLN A 83 -2.73 -7.87 -4.93
CA GLN A 83 -2.41 -7.66 -6.35
C GLN A 83 -2.78 -8.89 -7.20
N GLU A 84 -2.50 -10.10 -6.73
CA GLU A 84 -2.87 -11.33 -7.42
C GLU A 84 -4.39 -11.46 -7.59
N ARG A 85 -5.18 -11.19 -6.54
CA ARG A 85 -6.65 -11.23 -6.61
C ARG A 85 -7.21 -10.16 -7.53
N LYS A 86 -6.73 -8.92 -7.42
CA LYS A 86 -7.11 -7.80 -8.30
C LYS A 86 -6.82 -8.14 -9.77
N ASN A 87 -5.57 -8.54 -10.07
CA ASN A 87 -5.15 -8.84 -11.44
C ASN A 87 -5.87 -10.06 -12.01
N LYS A 88 -6.16 -11.07 -11.19
CA LYS A 88 -6.95 -12.23 -11.62
C LYS A 88 -8.37 -11.84 -12.01
N PHE A 89 -9.04 -10.99 -11.23
CA PHE A 89 -10.36 -10.47 -11.59
C PHE A 89 -10.30 -9.71 -12.92
N LEU A 90 -9.37 -8.75 -13.04
CA LEU A 90 -9.19 -7.94 -14.26
C LEU A 90 -8.88 -8.78 -15.49
N SER A 91 -7.99 -9.79 -15.37
CA SER A 91 -7.69 -10.73 -16.45
C SER A 91 -8.94 -11.48 -16.88
N ARG A 92 -9.72 -12.02 -15.93
CA ARG A 92 -10.95 -12.75 -16.27
C ARG A 92 -12.00 -11.87 -16.92
N THR A 93 -12.16 -10.64 -16.45
CA THR A 93 -13.04 -9.64 -17.09
C THR A 93 -12.57 -9.37 -18.52
N ASN A 94 -11.27 -9.20 -18.75
CA ASN A 94 -10.72 -8.98 -20.08
C ASN A 94 -10.88 -10.20 -20.99
N ASP A 95 -10.58 -11.41 -20.50
CA ASP A 95 -10.65 -12.65 -21.28
C ASP A 95 -12.09 -12.98 -21.73
N ASN A 96 -13.09 -12.57 -20.95
CA ASN A 96 -14.50 -12.86 -21.26
C ASN A 96 -15.20 -11.75 -22.06
N PHE A 97 -14.72 -10.51 -21.98
CA PHE A 97 -15.42 -9.36 -22.57
C PHE A 97 -14.59 -8.50 -23.51
N GLU A 98 -13.30 -8.80 -23.67
CA GLU A 98 -12.35 -8.07 -24.53
C GLU A 98 -12.37 -6.55 -24.23
N ILE A 99 -12.17 -6.20 -22.95
CA ILE A 99 -12.21 -4.80 -22.53
C ILE A 99 -11.10 -4.01 -23.25
N LYS A 100 -11.49 -2.94 -23.94
CA LYS A 100 -10.57 -2.09 -24.72
C LYS A 100 -9.59 -1.33 -23.84
N LYS A 101 -10.04 -0.95 -22.64
CA LYS A 101 -9.24 -0.19 -21.68
C LYS A 101 -9.77 -0.44 -20.27
N VAL A 102 -8.87 -0.76 -19.34
CA VAL A 102 -9.18 -0.77 -17.91
C VAL A 102 -9.31 0.69 -17.45
N SER A 103 -10.52 1.10 -17.09
CA SER A 103 -10.74 2.42 -16.47
C SER A 103 -10.31 2.39 -15.01
N LYS A 104 -10.09 3.55 -14.38
CA LYS A 104 -9.76 3.61 -12.95
C LYS A 104 -10.82 2.93 -12.08
N LYS A 105 -12.11 3.05 -12.42
CA LYS A 105 -13.19 2.38 -11.68
C LYS A 105 -13.20 0.86 -11.85
N LEU A 106 -12.75 0.36 -13.00
CA LEU A 106 -12.55 -1.08 -13.20
C LEU A 106 -11.31 -1.57 -12.45
N ASP A 107 -10.23 -0.79 -12.47
CA ASP A 107 -9.01 -1.11 -11.74
C ASP A 107 -9.23 -1.14 -10.21
N ASP A 108 -9.99 -0.17 -9.71
CA ASP A 108 -10.38 -0.02 -8.31
C ASP A 108 -11.79 -0.59 -8.05
N PHE A 109 -12.20 -1.66 -8.75
CA PHE A 109 -13.58 -2.17 -8.71
C PHE A 109 -14.10 -2.50 -7.30
N TYR A 110 -13.18 -2.90 -6.41
CA TYR A 110 -13.46 -3.24 -5.01
C TYR A 110 -13.99 -2.05 -4.19
N ASP A 111 -13.78 -0.82 -4.66
CA ASP A 111 -14.30 0.41 -4.05
C ASP A 111 -15.72 0.77 -4.53
N TYR A 112 -16.27 0.04 -5.52
CA TYR A 112 -17.55 0.36 -6.16
C TYR A 112 -18.57 -0.78 -6.07
N ASP A 113 -19.82 -0.51 -6.39
CA ASP A 113 -20.88 -1.51 -6.48
C ASP A 113 -20.92 -2.21 -7.85
N PHE A 114 -21.63 -3.35 -7.92
CA PHE A 114 -21.77 -4.10 -9.16
C PHE A 114 -22.46 -3.28 -10.27
N LYS A 115 -23.40 -2.40 -9.90
CA LYS A 115 -24.04 -1.46 -10.83
C LYS A 115 -23.01 -0.58 -11.54
N THR A 116 -22.01 -0.08 -10.83
CA THR A 116 -20.91 0.71 -11.40
C THR A 116 -20.06 -0.14 -12.35
N PHE A 117 -19.75 -1.38 -11.99
CA PHE A 117 -19.04 -2.31 -12.88
C PHE A 117 -19.79 -2.54 -14.20
N VAL A 118 -21.10 -2.83 -14.15
CA VAL A 118 -21.94 -2.98 -15.35
C VAL A 118 -21.99 -1.69 -16.17
N ALA A 119 -22.03 -0.53 -15.52
CA ALA A 119 -21.99 0.76 -16.22
C ALA A 119 -20.66 0.98 -16.96
N GLU A 120 -19.53 0.57 -16.38
CA GLU A 120 -18.22 0.64 -17.04
C GLU A 120 -18.13 -0.33 -18.24
N LEU A 121 -18.68 -1.55 -18.13
CA LEU A 121 -18.77 -2.47 -19.27
C LEU A 121 -19.65 -1.91 -20.40
N LYS A 122 -20.79 -1.28 -20.06
CA LYS A 122 -21.68 -0.63 -21.04
C LYS A 122 -20.99 0.48 -21.82
N LYS A 123 -20.10 1.27 -21.20
CA LYS A 123 -19.30 2.29 -21.91
C LYS A 123 -18.40 1.69 -22.98
N GLN A 124 -18.04 0.42 -22.83
CA GLN A 124 -17.25 -0.34 -23.80
C GLN A 124 -18.11 -1.14 -24.79
N LYS A 125 -19.44 -0.86 -24.84
CA LYS A 125 -20.44 -1.55 -25.66
C LYS A 125 -20.70 -3.01 -25.29
N ILE A 126 -20.29 -3.44 -24.09
CA ILE A 126 -20.59 -4.77 -23.54
C ILE A 126 -21.89 -4.68 -22.74
N LYS A 127 -22.89 -5.49 -23.11
CA LYS A 127 -24.17 -5.60 -22.39
C LYS A 127 -24.31 -7.02 -21.88
N LEU A 128 -24.43 -7.16 -20.56
CA LEU A 128 -24.71 -8.44 -19.91
C LEU A 128 -26.22 -8.70 -19.91
N SER A 129 -26.63 -9.93 -20.22
CA SER A 129 -27.99 -10.40 -19.97
C SER A 129 -28.28 -10.44 -18.47
N LEU A 130 -29.54 -10.66 -18.06
CA LEU A 130 -29.87 -10.78 -16.63
C LEU A 130 -29.16 -11.97 -15.98
N ILE A 131 -29.17 -13.13 -16.66
CA ILE A 131 -28.49 -14.34 -16.17
C ILE A 131 -26.98 -14.10 -16.01
N GLN A 132 -26.35 -13.45 -16.99
CA GLN A 132 -24.94 -13.08 -16.88
C GLN A 132 -24.68 -12.07 -15.75
N GLN A 133 -25.63 -11.17 -15.48
CA GLN A 133 -25.50 -10.23 -14.38
C GLN A 133 -25.50 -10.96 -13.04
N ASP A 134 -26.39 -11.93 -12.84
CA ASP A 134 -26.43 -12.72 -11.60
C ASP A 134 -25.09 -13.47 -11.37
N GLU A 135 -24.59 -14.19 -12.39
CA GLU A 135 -23.31 -14.92 -12.31
C GLU A 135 -22.11 -14.00 -12.02
N TRP A 136 -22.04 -12.85 -12.70
CA TRP A 136 -20.94 -11.91 -12.53
C TRP A 136 -21.07 -11.08 -11.26
N GLU A 137 -22.27 -10.86 -10.74
CA GLU A 137 -22.49 -10.16 -9.46
C GLU A 137 -21.96 -11.00 -8.30
N GLU A 138 -22.27 -12.30 -8.28
CA GLU A 138 -21.72 -13.23 -7.29
C GLU A 138 -20.18 -13.25 -7.37
N TYR A 139 -19.63 -13.39 -8.58
CA TYR A 139 -18.19 -13.39 -8.81
C TYR A 139 -17.51 -12.07 -8.38
N PHE A 140 -18.11 -10.94 -8.76
CA PHE A 140 -17.66 -9.61 -8.38
C PHE A 140 -17.63 -9.43 -6.86
N ASN A 141 -18.72 -9.79 -6.18
CA ASN A 141 -18.85 -9.62 -4.74
C ASN A 141 -17.86 -10.53 -3.99
N ALA A 142 -17.62 -11.75 -4.47
CA ALA A 142 -16.60 -12.63 -3.89
C ALA A 142 -15.20 -11.99 -3.91
N TYR A 143 -14.74 -11.51 -5.08
CA TYR A 143 -13.43 -10.86 -5.20
C TYR A 143 -13.35 -9.56 -4.42
N LYS A 144 -14.40 -8.74 -4.49
CA LYS A 144 -14.49 -7.49 -3.73
C LYS A 144 -14.33 -7.74 -2.23
N ASN A 145 -15.04 -8.72 -1.68
CA ASN A 145 -14.98 -9.04 -0.27
C ASN A 145 -13.59 -9.56 0.15
N GLU A 146 -12.99 -10.46 -0.63
CA GLU A 146 -11.63 -10.95 -0.38
C GLU A 146 -10.60 -9.80 -0.40
N ILE A 147 -10.70 -8.90 -1.39
CA ILE A 147 -9.80 -7.76 -1.53
C ILE A 147 -9.96 -6.77 -0.37
N ASN A 148 -11.20 -6.45 0.01
CA ASN A 148 -11.48 -5.52 1.11
C ASN A 148 -11.00 -6.09 2.46
N GLN A 149 -11.10 -7.40 2.65
CA GLN A 149 -10.53 -8.07 3.82
C GLN A 149 -8.99 -7.95 3.85
N LEU A 150 -8.32 -8.14 2.72
CA LEU A 150 -6.86 -7.93 2.63
C LEU A 150 -6.46 -6.48 2.90
N GLN A 151 -7.21 -5.51 2.37
CA GLN A 151 -6.97 -4.08 2.66
C GLN A 151 -7.12 -3.78 4.15
N TYR A 152 -8.12 -4.36 4.80
CA TYR A 152 -8.31 -4.21 6.24
C TYR A 152 -7.12 -4.77 7.04
N GLU A 153 -6.63 -5.97 6.69
CA GLU A 153 -5.47 -6.61 7.33
C GLU A 153 -4.18 -5.81 7.12
N ILE A 154 -3.97 -5.28 5.91
CA ILE A 154 -2.86 -4.39 5.57
C ILE A 154 -2.91 -3.14 6.46
N ASN A 155 -4.05 -2.44 6.48
CA ASN A 155 -4.24 -1.23 7.26
C ASN A 155 -4.02 -1.43 8.77
N ILE A 156 -4.45 -2.57 9.32
CA ILE A 156 -4.18 -2.90 10.73
C ILE A 156 -2.68 -3.10 10.96
N THR A 157 -2.03 -3.83 10.05
CA THR A 157 -0.61 -4.16 10.18
C THR A 157 0.26 -2.91 10.06
N ASP A 158 -0.06 -2.01 9.12
CA ASP A 158 0.59 -0.69 8.99
C ASP A 158 0.44 0.13 10.27
N LYS A 159 -0.77 0.22 10.84
CA LYS A 159 -0.99 0.93 12.12
C LYS A 159 -0.19 0.32 13.27
N LYS A 160 -0.02 -1.00 13.30
CA LYS A 160 0.81 -1.66 14.32
C LYS A 160 2.28 -1.32 14.14
N ILE A 161 2.78 -1.28 12.91
CA ILE A 161 4.15 -0.82 12.63
C ILE A 161 4.33 0.64 13.06
N ASP A 162 3.38 1.52 12.77
CA ASP A 162 3.44 2.92 13.22
C ASP A 162 3.62 2.99 14.74
N GLN A 163 2.80 2.27 15.51
CA GLN A 163 2.91 2.23 16.98
C GLN A 163 4.25 1.68 17.45
N MET A 164 4.72 0.57 16.87
CA MET A 164 6.03 0.00 17.21
C MET A 164 7.18 0.97 16.89
N VAL A 165 7.06 1.77 15.83
CA VAL A 165 8.04 2.80 15.49
C VAL A 165 7.95 3.98 16.45
N TYR A 166 6.78 4.42 16.88
CA TYR A 166 6.66 5.47 17.89
C TYR A 166 7.32 5.05 19.21
N GLU A 167 7.06 3.83 19.67
CA GLU A 167 7.68 3.25 20.86
C GLU A 167 9.21 3.16 20.72
N LEU A 168 9.69 2.70 19.58
CA LEU A 168 11.12 2.57 19.28
C LEU A 168 11.87 3.91 19.35
N TYR A 169 11.19 5.02 19.01
CA TYR A 169 11.75 6.37 19.06
C TYR A 169 11.38 7.13 20.34
N GLY A 170 10.60 6.51 21.24
CA GLY A 170 10.23 7.10 22.53
C GLY A 170 9.27 8.29 22.43
N LEU A 171 8.38 8.30 21.42
CA LEU A 171 7.41 9.39 21.25
C LEU A 171 6.34 9.38 22.34
N THR A 172 5.98 10.58 22.79
CA THR A 172 4.84 10.84 23.68
C THR A 172 3.50 10.86 22.92
N GLU A 173 2.39 10.79 23.66
CA GLU A 173 1.05 10.88 23.05
C GLU A 173 0.84 12.21 22.30
N GLU A 174 1.37 13.32 22.84
CA GLU A 174 1.33 14.63 22.20
C GLU A 174 2.10 14.63 20.87
N GLU A 175 3.30 14.07 20.85
CA GLU A 175 4.11 13.97 19.63
C GLU A 175 3.47 13.06 18.57
N ILE A 176 2.86 11.95 19.01
CA ILE A 176 2.10 11.06 18.11
C ILE A 176 0.95 11.83 17.45
N LYS A 177 0.20 12.65 18.19
CA LYS A 177 -0.88 13.47 17.61
C LYS A 177 -0.36 14.41 16.53
N ILE A 178 0.79 15.06 16.76
CA ILE A 178 1.44 15.94 15.78
C ILE A 178 1.80 15.15 14.51
N VAL A 179 2.41 13.97 14.66
CA VAL A 179 2.78 13.10 13.52
C VAL A 179 1.56 12.65 12.73
N GLU A 180 0.45 12.34 13.41
CA GLU A 180 -0.79 11.91 12.77
C GLU A 180 -1.64 13.07 12.20
N GLY A 181 -1.24 14.32 12.41
CA GLY A 181 -1.99 15.51 11.96
C GLY A 181 -3.30 15.70 12.72
N LYS A 182 -3.32 15.35 14.01
CA LYS A 182 -4.47 15.47 14.92
C LYS A 182 -4.27 16.57 15.96
#